data_AF-A0AB37INE5-F1
#
_entry.id   AF-A0AB37INE5-F1
#
_cell.length_a   1.000
_cell.length_b   1.000
_cell.length_c   1.000
_cell.angle_alpha   90.00
_cell.angle_beta   90.00
_cell.angle_gamma   90.00
#
_symmetry.space_group_name_H-M   'P 1'
#
loop_
_entity.id
_entity.type
_entity.pdbx_description
1 polymer ?
#
loop_
_entity_poly.entity_id
_entity_poly.type
_entity_poly.pdbx_seq_one_letter_code
_entity_poly.pdbx_strand_id
1 'polypeptide(L)'
;MLKIFVCDDEIAHRNKLTRMITNYLLMKDCDVQFQFATDDPMMILSFISKHKTEGIYFLDIDLKTNLNGIELAKKSEITTQQQKSFL
;
A
#
# COMPACT_ATOMS: atom_id res chain seq x y z
N MET A 1 0.45 -0.64 16.43
CA MET A 1 -0.46 -0.19 15.38
C MET A 1 0.16 -0.27 14.00
N LEU A 2 -0.31 -1.23 13.20
CA LEU A 2 0.08 -1.39 11.80
C LEU A 2 -0.42 -0.22 10.96
N LYS A 3 0.29 0.10 9.88
CA LYS A 3 -0.11 1.17 8.95
C LYS A 3 -0.54 0.61 7.60
N ILE A 4 -1.58 1.21 6.99
CA ILE A 4 -1.99 0.87 5.62
C ILE A 4 -1.55 1.96 4.64
N PHE A 5 -0.98 1.54 3.52
CA PHE A 5 -0.57 2.39 2.41
C PHE A 5 -1.20 1.89 1.10
N VAL A 6 -1.53 2.82 0.21
CA VAL A 6 -2.01 2.53 -1.14
C VAL A 6 -1.12 3.25 -2.16
N CYS A 7 -0.64 2.52 -3.18
CA CYS A 7 0.09 3.07 -4.31
C CYS A 7 -0.57 2.59 -5.60
N ASP A 8 -1.18 3.50 -6.36
CA ASP A 8 -1.92 3.22 -7.58
C ASP A 8 -1.88 4.48 -8.47
N ASP A 9 -1.48 4.34 -9.72
CA ASP A 9 -1.35 5.46 -10.67
C ASP A 9 -2.72 5.97 -11.15
N GLU A 10 -3.74 5.12 -11.10
CA GLU A 10 -5.09 5.46 -11.55
C GLU A 10 -5.90 6.01 -10.37
N ILE A 11 -6.31 7.28 -10.49
CA ILE A 11 -6.94 8.02 -9.40
C ILE A 11 -8.31 7.45 -8.98
N ALA A 12 -9.12 6.92 -9.90
CA ALA A 12 -10.39 6.30 -9.59
C ALA A 12 -10.22 4.98 -8.82
N HIS A 13 -9.25 4.15 -9.18
CA HIS A 13 -8.86 2.93 -8.47
C HIS A 13 -8.33 3.27 -7.09
N ARG A 14 -7.38 4.21 -7.00
CA ARG A 14 -6.80 4.70 -5.75
C ARG A 14 -7.87 5.21 -4.78
N ASN A 15 -8.79 6.05 -5.27
CA ASN A 15 -9.87 6.62 -4.46
C ASN A 15 -10.87 5.55 -4.01
N LYS A 16 -11.25 4.65 -4.92
CA LYS A 16 -12.19 3.55 -4.62
C LYS A 16 -11.61 2.64 -3.54
N LEU A 17 -10.37 2.21 -3.68
CA LEU A 17 -9.70 1.33 -2.72
C LEU A 17 -9.50 2.03 -1.37
N THR A 18 -9.03 3.29 -1.38
CA THR A 18 -8.89 4.10 -0.17
C THR A 18 -10.20 4.18 0.59
N ARG A 19 -11.32 4.46 -0.10
CA ARG A 19 -12.65 4.51 0.52
C ARG A 19 -13.10 3.17 1.09
N MET A 20 -12.82 2.07 0.41
CA MET A 20 -13.14 0.73 0.91
C MET A 20 -12.37 0.43 2.21
N ILE A 21 -11.07 0.73 2.23
CA ILE A 21 -10.20 0.54 3.39
C ILE A 21 -10.69 1.41 4.55
N THR A 22 -10.87 2.70 4.35
CA THR A 22 -11.25 3.61 5.44
C THR A 22 -12.63 3.28 6.00
N ASN A 23 -13.61 2.93 5.15
CA ASN A 23 -14.91 2.45 5.60
C ASN A 23 -14.81 1.16 6.42
N TYR A 24 -13.97 0.21 6.00
CA TYR A 24 -13.75 -1.03 6.76
C TYR A 24 -13.17 -0.76 8.14
N LEU A 25 -12.17 0.14 8.24
CA LEU A 25 -11.56 0.54 9.51
C LEU A 25 -12.55 1.25 10.45
N LEU A 26 -13.51 2.01 9.91
CA LEU A 26 -14.56 2.65 10.73
C LEU A 26 -15.53 1.62 11.34
N MET A 27 -15.75 0.50 10.66
CA MET A 27 -16.72 -0.52 11.07
C MET A 27 -16.12 -1.60 11.99
N LYS A 28 -14.80 -1.66 12.08
CA LYS A 28 -14.08 -2.74 12.77
C LYS A 28 -13.11 -2.15 13.77
N ASP A 29 -13.12 -2.70 14.98
CA ASP A 29 -12.10 -2.39 15.97
C ASP A 29 -10.82 -3.16 15.60
N CYS A 30 -9.86 -2.47 14.99
CA CYS A 30 -8.60 -3.03 14.49
C CYS A 30 -7.44 -2.14 14.94
N ASP A 31 -6.33 -2.72 15.40
CA ASP A 31 -5.08 -1.98 15.68
C ASP A 31 -4.29 -1.66 14.39
N VAL A 32 -5.00 -1.08 13.42
CA VAL A 32 -4.47 -0.70 12.11
C VAL A 32 -4.97 0.69 11.73
N GLN A 33 -4.08 1.54 11.21
CA GLN A 33 -4.42 2.90 10.79
C GLN A 33 -4.10 3.11 9.31
N PHE A 34 -5.03 3.73 8.58
CA PHE A 34 -4.75 4.22 7.24
C PHE A 34 -3.79 5.40 7.29
N GLN A 35 -2.66 5.33 6.56
CA GLN A 35 -1.59 6.33 6.62
C GLN A 35 -1.64 7.31 5.43
N PHE A 36 -1.61 6.83 4.19
CA PHE A 36 -1.86 7.64 2.99
C PHE A 36 -2.08 6.77 1.74
N ALA A 37 -2.58 7.41 0.68
CA ALA A 37 -2.61 6.90 -0.69
C ALA A 37 -1.83 7.85 -1.62
N THR A 38 -1.11 7.30 -2.59
CA THR A 38 -0.24 8.05 -3.52
C THR A 38 -0.22 7.40 -4.90
N ASP A 39 0.12 8.14 -5.96
CA ASP A 39 0.59 7.60 -7.25
C ASP A 39 2.11 7.40 -7.26
N ASP A 40 2.82 8.13 -6.41
CA ASP A 40 4.28 8.11 -6.41
C ASP A 40 4.84 6.98 -5.52
N PRO A 41 5.47 5.93 -6.09
CA PRO A 41 6.09 4.87 -5.31
C PRO A 41 7.30 5.34 -4.49
N MET A 42 7.94 6.46 -4.87
CA MET A 42 9.05 7.02 -4.09
C MET A 42 8.59 7.59 -2.76
N MET A 43 7.33 8.01 -2.64
CA MET A 43 6.75 8.46 -1.37
C MET A 43 6.67 7.30 -0.37
N ILE A 44 6.33 6.09 -0.83
CA ILE A 44 6.34 4.86 -0.01
C ILE A 44 7.75 4.58 0.51
N LEU A 45 8.74 4.52 -0.39
CA LEU A 45 10.14 4.27 -0.02
C LEU A 45 10.70 5.33 0.94
N SER A 46 10.37 6.59 0.70
CA SER A 46 10.78 7.71 1.55
C SER A 46 10.16 7.63 2.94
N PHE A 47 8.92 7.15 3.04
CA PHE A 47 8.24 7.00 4.32
C PHE A 47 8.85 5.86 5.15
N ILE A 48 9.00 4.67 4.57
CA ILE A 48 9.51 3.50 5.28
C ILE A 48 10.99 3.65 5.68
N SER A 49 11.79 4.37 4.89
CA SER A 49 13.20 4.61 5.22
C SER A 49 13.35 5.58 6.40
N LYS A 50 12.45 6.57 6.51
CA LYS A 50 12.44 7.54 7.62
C LYS A 50 11.79 6.99 8.87
N HIS A 51 10.83 6.08 8.72
CA HIS A 51 10.04 5.54 9.81
C HIS A 51 10.16 4.02 9.81
N LYS A 52 10.80 3.43 10.83
CA LYS A 52 10.74 1.97 11.08
C LYS A 52 9.28 1.55 11.28
N THR A 53 8.62 1.17 10.20
CA THR A 53 7.18 1.00 10.14
C THR A 53 6.86 -0.38 9.59
N GLU A 54 6.14 -1.16 10.39
CA GLU A 54 5.43 -2.34 9.90
C GLU A 54 4.08 -1.90 9.31
N GLY A 55 3.73 -2.43 8.15
CA GLY A 55 2.54 -1.99 7.44
C GLY A 55 2.03 -2.98 6.41
N ILE A 56 0.80 -2.74 5.97
CA ILE A 56 0.11 -3.41 4.88
C ILE A 56 0.14 -2.46 3.68
N TYR A 57 0.58 -2.98 2.54
CA TYR A 57 0.80 -2.17 1.34
C TYR A 57 -0.04 -2.72 0.20
N PHE A 58 -0.95 -1.89 -0.32
CA PHE A 58 -1.71 -2.18 -1.53
C PHE A 58 -1.01 -1.49 -2.69
N LEU A 59 -0.32 -2.26 -3.52
CA LEU A 59 0.51 -1.76 -4.62
C LEU A 59 -0.09 -2.23 -5.94
N ASP A 60 -0.45 -1.30 -6.81
CA ASP A 60 -0.70 -1.63 -8.21
C ASP A 60 0.60 -2.07 -8.89
N ILE A 61 0.50 -3.00 -9.84
CA ILE A 61 1.68 -3.54 -10.53
C ILE A 61 2.18 -2.53 -11.56
N ASP A 62 1.30 -1.88 -12.32
CA ASP A 62 1.60 -1.06 -13.48
C ASP A 62 1.54 0.45 -13.14
N LEU A 63 2.41 0.87 -12.22
CA LEU A 63 2.45 2.24 -11.68
C LEU A 63 2.86 3.34 -12.67
N LYS A 64 3.03 3.05 -13.97
CA LYS A 64 3.48 4.00 -15.01
C LYS A 64 4.74 4.80 -14.67
N THR A 65 5.61 4.26 -13.80
CA THR A 65 6.93 4.81 -13.49
C THR A 65 8.03 3.80 -13.80
N ASN A 66 9.29 4.21 -13.61
CA ASN A 66 10.44 3.32 -13.73
C ASN A 66 10.50 2.22 -12.65
N LEU A 67 9.63 2.27 -11.65
CA LEU A 67 9.56 1.31 -10.55
C LEU A 67 8.15 0.71 -10.50
N ASN A 68 8.01 -0.57 -10.83
CA ASN A 68 6.72 -1.24 -10.78
C ASN A 68 6.38 -1.71 -9.34
N GLY A 69 5.12 -2.12 -9.10
CA GLY A 69 4.67 -2.52 -7.76
C GLY A 69 5.44 -3.71 -7.15
N ILE A 70 5.91 -4.63 -7.99
CA ILE A 70 6.68 -5.81 -7.55
C ILE A 70 8.09 -5.40 -7.11
N GLU A 71 8.75 -4.54 -7.89
CA GLU A 71 10.06 -4.01 -7.56
C GLU A 71 10.01 -3.11 -6.33
N LEU A 72 8.96 -2.29 -6.20
CA LEU A 72 8.70 -1.50 -5.01
C LEU A 72 8.60 -2.41 -3.78
N ALA A 73 7.80 -3.47 -3.83
CA ALA A 73 7.66 -4.41 -2.71
C ALA A 73 9.01 -5.03 -2.30
N LYS A 74 9.81 -5.47 -3.28
CA LYS A 74 11.16 -6.03 -3.04
C LYS A 74 12.10 -5.02 -2.39
N LYS A 75 12.15 -3.79 -2.92
CA LYS A 75 13.05 -2.73 -2.45
C LYS A 75 12.71 -2.21 -1.07
N SER A 76 11.45 -2.37 -0.68
CA SER A 76 10.92 -1.89 0.59
C SER A 76 11.19 -2.84 1.76
N GLU A 77 11.76 -4.03 1.52
CA GLU A 77 11.99 -5.10 2.53
C GLU A 77 10.75 -5.59 3.33
N ILE A 78 9.56 -4.97 3.19
CA ILE A 78 8.55 -5.55 2.30
C ILE A 78 8.32 -7.06 2.41
N THR A 79 8.07 -7.63 3.60
CA THR A 79 7.67 -9.05 3.70
C THR A 79 6.39 -9.26 2.88
N THR A 80 6.55 -9.84 1.70
CA THR A 80 5.48 -10.08 0.74
C THR A 80 4.84 -11.42 1.11
N GLN A 81 3.61 -11.40 1.63
CA GLN A 81 2.77 -12.59 1.56
C GLN A 81 2.33 -12.76 0.11
N GLN A 82 2.89 -13.76 -0.56
CA GLN A 82 2.44 -14.16 -1.88
C GLN A 82 0.96 -14.56 -1.80
N GLN A 83 0.12 -13.94 -2.62
CA GLN A 83 -1.20 -14.46 -2.91
C GLN A 83 -1.00 -15.76 -3.71
N LYS A 84 -0.87 -16.89 -3.02
CA LYS A 84 -1.07 -18.20 -3.66
C LYS A 84 -2.51 -18.21 -4.15
N SER A 85 -2.65 -18.34 -5.46
CA SER A 85 -3.91 -18.44 -6.19
C SER A 85 -4.99 -19.18 -5.40
N PHE A 86 -6.13 -18.52 -5.20
CA PHE A 86 -7.40 -19.23 -5.15
C PHE A 86 -7.79 -19.51 -6.61
N LEU A 87 -7.24 -20.61 -7.14
CA LEU A 87 -7.87 -21.45 -8.16
C LEU A 87 -8.13 -22.80 -7.52
#